data_AF-A0A6C0CL02-F1
#
_entry.id   AF-A0A6C0CL02-F1
#
_cell.length_a   1.000
_cell.length_b   1.000
_cell.length_c   1.000
_cell.angle_alpha   90.00
_cell.angle_beta   90.00
_cell.angle_gamma   90.00
#
_symmetry.space_group_name_H-M   'P 1'
#
loop_
_entity.id
_entity.type
_entity.pdbx_description
1 polymer ?
#
loop_
_entity_poly.entity_id
_entity_poly.type
_entity_poly.pdbx_seq_one_letter_code
_entity_poly.pdbx_strand_id
1 'polypeptide(L)'
;MNVIIEGNINFYEELYKTNLDDDDDNFCLISNMVLDENKITLPCNHSFNFIPLYKEVVNQKTGSFVGLEINRLNFNQIKCPYCRQKFNQLLPHVRLNNEISYISGVNAPERLCMEFKQCNYIFKAGKNKGNKCNKTAFHSSIGCYCDSHQKIISNKKIKDESICLCKATLKSGKRKGEVCGIKIKGEGNYCKRHSSSV
;
A
#
# COMPACT_ATOMS: atom_id res chain seq x y z
N MET A 1 21.78 5.28 39.34
CA MET A 1 20.95 5.31 40.55
C MET A 1 20.08 4.08 40.51
N ASN A 2 20.27 3.13 41.43
CA ASN A 2 19.43 1.94 41.51
C ASN A 2 18.26 2.26 42.43
N VAL A 3 17.04 2.22 41.90
CA VAL A 3 15.83 2.38 42.70
C VAL A 3 15.48 0.99 43.25
N ILE A 4 15.67 0.81 44.56
CA ILE A 4 15.30 -0.40 45.27
C ILE A 4 13.91 -0.17 45.87
N ILE A 5 12.94 -0.98 45.47
CA ILE A 5 11.57 -0.97 46.01
C ILE A 5 11.53 -1.94 47.21
N GLU A 6 10.62 -1.73 48.17
CA GLU A 6 10.44 -2.64 49.32
C GLU A 6 10.35 -4.11 48.86
N GLY A 7 11.15 -4.98 49.47
CA GLY A 7 11.29 -6.39 49.06
C GLY A 7 12.62 -6.75 48.38
N ASN A 8 13.60 -5.83 48.33
CA ASN A 8 14.93 -6.05 47.74
C ASN A 8 14.90 -6.39 46.24
N ILE A 9 13.84 -5.97 45.56
CA ILE A 9 13.69 -6.13 44.11
C ILE A 9 14.38 -4.94 43.46
N ASN A 10 15.48 -5.21 42.74
CA ASN A 10 16.13 -4.22 41.90
C ASN A 10 15.29 -4.04 40.62
N PHE A 11 14.52 -2.96 40.59
CA PHE A 11 13.59 -2.63 39.50
C PHE A 11 14.25 -2.68 38.12
N TYR A 12 15.50 -2.19 38.02
CA TYR A 12 16.23 -2.20 36.75
C TYR A 12 16.66 -3.60 36.33
N GLU A 13 17.09 -4.45 37.27
CA GLU A 13 17.44 -5.84 36.96
C GLU A 13 16.22 -6.61 36.43
N GLU A 14 15.04 -6.36 36.98
CA GLU A 14 13.81 -7.00 36.50
C GLU A 14 13.43 -6.52 35.08
N LEU A 15 13.60 -5.24 34.77
CA LEU A 15 13.40 -4.68 33.43
C LEU A 15 14.36 -5.25 32.37
N TYR A 16 15.60 -5.56 32.76
CA TYR A 16 16.58 -6.14 31.85
C TYR A 16 16.35 -7.64 31.60
N LYS A 17 15.73 -8.37 32.54
CA LYS A 17 15.35 -9.78 32.33
C LYS A 17 14.32 -9.97 31.23
N THR A 18 13.46 -8.98 30.96
CA THR A 18 12.44 -9.04 29.91
C THR A 18 12.91 -8.51 28.55
N ASN A 19 14.12 -7.96 28.44
CA ASN A 19 14.64 -7.27 27.24
C ASN A 19 15.66 -8.13 26.44
N LEU A 20 15.62 -9.46 26.55
CA LEU A 20 16.62 -10.34 25.93
C LEU A 20 16.29 -10.83 24.51
N ASP A 21 15.12 -10.49 23.97
CA ASP A 21 14.70 -10.71 22.57
C ASP A 21 13.88 -9.43 22.20
N ASP A 22 13.98 -8.73 21.08
CA ASP A 22 14.05 -9.09 19.65
C ASP A 22 14.33 -7.80 18.83
N ASP A 23 14.64 -7.93 17.55
CA ASP A 23 14.84 -6.87 16.53
C ASP A 23 13.85 -5.66 16.62
N ASP A 24 14.21 -4.63 17.40
CA ASP A 24 13.34 -3.51 17.82
C ASP A 24 13.00 -2.51 16.68
N ASP A 25 13.66 -2.61 15.52
CA ASP A 25 13.53 -1.64 14.42
C ASP A 25 12.38 -1.92 13.42
N ASN A 26 11.65 -3.03 13.60
CA ASN A 26 10.65 -3.48 12.63
C ASN A 26 9.20 -3.14 12.99
N PHE A 27 8.96 -2.31 14.02
CA PHE A 27 7.62 -1.95 14.46
C PHE A 27 7.27 -0.47 14.19
N CYS A 28 5.99 -0.24 13.90
CA CYS A 28 5.41 1.08 13.77
C CYS A 28 5.18 1.70 15.15
N LEU A 29 5.85 2.83 15.43
CA LEU A 29 5.82 3.53 16.72
C LEU A 29 4.45 4.15 17.11
N ILE A 30 3.44 4.06 16.24
CA ILE A 30 2.07 4.53 16.52
C ILE A 30 1.15 3.35 16.84
N SER A 31 1.25 2.27 16.09
CA SER A 31 0.30 1.15 16.17
C SER A 31 0.88 -0.08 16.87
N ASN A 32 2.18 -0.09 17.16
CA ASN A 32 2.94 -1.26 17.63
C ASN A 32 2.72 -2.51 16.76
N MET A 33 2.51 -2.29 15.46
CA MET A 33 2.37 -3.35 14.45
C MET A 33 3.63 -3.39 13.61
N VAL A 34 3.94 -4.55 13.03
CA VAL A 34 5.07 -4.69 12.11
C VAL A 34 4.97 -3.68 10.97
N LEU A 35 6.11 -3.12 10.58
CA LEU A 35 6.23 -2.19 9.47
C LEU A 35 5.91 -2.92 8.15
N ASP A 36 4.90 -2.41 7.44
CA ASP A 36 4.51 -2.96 6.15
C ASP A 36 5.40 -2.46 5.01
N GLU A 37 5.20 -3.02 3.81
CA GLU A 37 5.97 -2.60 2.64
C GLU A 37 5.82 -1.10 2.39
N ASN A 38 4.66 -0.51 2.69
CA ASN A 38 4.31 0.90 2.49
C ASN A 38 4.70 1.80 3.67
N LYS A 39 5.62 1.37 4.53
CA LYS A 39 6.19 2.20 5.59
C LYS A 39 6.75 3.51 5.07
N ILE A 40 6.63 4.56 5.88
CA ILE A 40 7.25 5.87 5.67
C ILE A 40 8.28 6.09 6.76
N THR A 41 9.49 6.47 6.37
CA THR A 41 10.50 6.98 7.29
C THR A 41 10.55 8.50 7.16
N LEU A 42 10.23 9.22 8.25
CA LEU A 42 10.33 10.68 8.29
C LEU A 42 11.81 11.12 8.34
N PRO A 43 12.13 12.39 8.05
CA PRO A 43 13.52 12.89 8.09
C PRO A 43 14.19 12.84 9.48
N CYS A 44 13.42 12.56 10.55
CA CYS A 44 13.94 12.26 11.89
C CYS A 44 14.25 10.77 12.11
N ASN A 45 14.28 9.95 11.05
CA ASN A 45 14.51 8.50 11.06
C ASN A 45 13.43 7.65 11.74
N HIS A 46 12.36 8.24 12.27
CA HIS A 46 11.22 7.47 12.77
C HIS A 46 10.39 6.90 11.62
N SER A 47 10.12 5.60 11.71
CA SER A 47 9.37 4.85 10.71
C SER A 47 7.97 4.51 11.19
N PHE A 48 6.99 4.62 10.30
CA PHE A 48 5.58 4.38 10.59
C PHE A 48 4.90 3.69 9.42
N ASN A 49 3.87 2.90 9.72
CA ASN A 49 2.93 2.47 8.69
C ASN A 49 2.14 3.67 8.16
N PHE A 50 1.86 3.67 6.86
CA PHE A 50 1.22 4.80 6.18
C PHE A 50 -0.12 5.18 6.82
N ILE A 51 -0.99 4.20 7.07
CA ILE A 51 -2.36 4.44 7.54
C ILE A 51 -2.39 5.07 8.95
N PRO A 52 -1.69 4.53 9.98
CA PRO A 52 -1.59 5.18 11.28
C PRO A 52 -1.03 6.60 11.20
N LEU A 53 0.06 6.79 10.44
CA LEU A 53 0.68 8.11 10.28
C LEU A 53 -0.26 9.11 9.59
N TYR A 54 -0.97 8.68 8.55
CA TYR A 54 -1.96 9.50 7.86
C TYR A 54 -3.07 9.98 8.80
N LYS A 55 -3.67 9.06 9.58
CA LYS A 55 -4.73 9.41 10.54
C LYS A 55 -4.25 10.42 11.59
N GLU A 56 -3.04 10.24 12.08
CA GLU A 56 -2.41 11.16 13.03
C GLU A 56 -2.16 12.54 12.42
N VAL A 57 -1.59 12.63 11.21
CA VAL A 57 -1.38 13.92 10.53
C VAL A 57 -2.71 14.62 10.19
N VAL A 58 -3.75 13.87 9.83
CA VAL A 58 -5.10 14.43 9.67
C VAL A 58 -5.57 15.05 10.99
N ASN A 59 -5.47 14.34 12.11
CA ASN A 59 -5.83 14.90 13.42
C ASN A 59 -5.02 16.15 13.78
N GLN A 60 -3.72 16.18 13.47
CA GLN A 60 -2.86 17.35 13.70
C GLN A 60 -3.27 18.58 12.88
N LYS A 61 -3.95 18.39 11.74
CA LYS A 61 -4.29 19.45 10.78
C LYS A 61 -5.74 19.87 10.81
N THR A 62 -6.64 18.92 11.05
CA THR A 62 -8.09 19.11 10.94
C THR A 62 -8.85 18.65 12.19
N GLY A 63 -8.16 18.15 13.21
CA GLY A 63 -8.79 17.69 14.45
C GLY A 63 -9.44 18.80 15.26
N SER A 64 -10.36 18.43 16.14
CA SER A 64 -11.12 19.38 16.98
C SER A 64 -10.23 20.24 17.90
N PHE A 65 -9.04 19.76 18.25
CA PHE A 65 -8.12 20.43 19.17
C PHE A 65 -7.01 21.22 18.49
N VAL A 66 -7.04 21.36 17.14
CA VAL A 66 -6.02 22.12 16.40
C VAL A 66 -5.91 23.58 16.90
N GLY A 67 -7.01 24.16 17.36
CA GLY A 67 -7.03 25.51 17.95
C GLY A 67 -6.23 25.63 19.24
N LEU A 68 -6.11 24.54 20.01
CA LEU A 68 -5.40 24.47 21.30
C LEU A 68 -3.90 24.19 21.13
N GLU A 69 -3.47 23.81 19.93
CA GLU A 69 -2.08 23.48 19.67
C GLU A 69 -1.24 24.77 19.65
N ILE A 70 -0.31 24.87 20.59
CA ILE A 70 0.64 25.99 20.71
C ILE A 70 1.62 25.98 19.53
N ASN A 71 2.04 24.78 19.12
CA ASN A 71 3.01 24.57 18.05
C ASN A 71 2.34 24.33 16.69
N ARG A 72 1.59 25.32 16.21
CA ARG A 72 0.85 25.23 14.93
C ARG A 72 1.75 24.90 13.74
N LEU A 73 1.19 24.17 12.79
CA LEU A 73 1.86 23.75 11.55
C LEU A 73 1.45 24.65 10.40
N ASN A 74 2.42 25.08 9.60
CA ASN A 74 2.13 25.72 8.33
C ASN A 74 1.47 24.74 7.37
N PHE A 75 0.81 25.25 6.32
CA PHE A 75 0.08 24.43 5.35
C PHE A 75 0.89 23.23 4.84
N ASN A 76 2.14 23.44 4.43
CA ASN A 76 3.06 22.45 3.88
C ASN A 76 3.93 21.73 4.93
N GLN A 77 3.56 21.79 6.22
CA GLN A 77 4.33 21.17 7.30
C GLN A 77 3.60 20.01 7.95
N ILE A 78 4.33 18.98 8.38
CA ILE A 78 3.83 17.91 9.25
C ILE A 78 4.69 17.79 10.51
N LYS A 79 4.15 17.21 11.58
CA LYS A 79 4.87 16.97 12.84
C LYS A 79 5.04 15.47 13.05
N CYS A 80 6.26 15.04 13.38
CA CYS A 80 6.51 13.65 13.78
C CYS A 80 5.65 13.30 15.00
N PRO A 81 4.87 12.20 14.98
CA PRO A 81 4.10 11.78 16.16
C PRO A 81 4.97 11.39 17.35
N TYR A 82 6.17 10.88 17.07
CA TYR A 82 7.10 10.41 18.10
C TYR A 82 7.96 11.55 18.68
N CYS A 83 8.86 12.13 17.88
CA CYS A 83 9.80 13.16 18.37
C CYS A 83 9.29 14.60 18.26
N ARG A 84 8.08 14.83 17.72
CA ARG A 84 7.46 16.16 17.56
C ARG A 84 8.22 17.16 16.68
N GLN A 85 9.26 16.73 15.97
CA GLN A 85 9.97 17.57 15.00
C GLN A 85 9.05 17.91 13.80
N LYS A 86 9.15 19.16 13.31
CA LYS A 86 8.40 19.63 12.14
C LYS A 86 9.20 19.45 10.85
N PHE A 87 8.53 19.08 9.77
CA PHE A 87 9.12 18.95 8.43
C PHE A 87 8.30 19.72 7.40
N ASN A 88 8.96 20.31 6.41
CA ASN A 88 8.35 21.13 5.35
C ASN A 88 7.90 20.30 4.13
N GLN A 89 7.32 19.13 4.36
CA GLN A 89 6.80 18.25 3.32
C GLN A 89 5.51 17.59 3.80
N LEU A 90 4.56 17.44 2.89
CA LEU A 90 3.32 16.70 3.11
C LEU A 90 3.54 15.19 2.97
N LEU A 91 2.61 14.39 3.47
CA LEU A 91 2.62 12.95 3.26
C LEU A 91 2.52 12.62 1.76
N PRO A 92 3.01 11.45 1.31
CA PRO A 92 2.94 11.06 -0.09
C PRO A 92 1.53 11.15 -0.67
N HIS A 93 1.42 11.62 -1.90
CA HIS A 93 0.16 11.77 -2.63
C HIS A 93 -0.34 10.42 -3.16
N VAL A 94 -0.78 9.55 -2.26
CA VAL A 94 -1.25 8.19 -2.58
C VAL A 94 -2.52 7.82 -1.83
N ARG A 95 -3.29 6.90 -2.40
CA ARG A 95 -4.51 6.33 -1.81
C ARG A 95 -4.40 4.81 -1.72
N LEU A 96 -3.89 4.29 -0.60
CA LEU A 96 -3.71 2.85 -0.40
C LEU A 96 -5.05 2.10 -0.33
N ASN A 97 -6.07 2.71 0.28
CA ASN A 97 -7.38 2.11 0.47
C ASN A 97 -8.48 3.18 0.44
N ASN A 98 -9.73 2.75 0.65
CA ASN A 98 -10.88 3.64 0.64
C ASN A 98 -10.92 4.62 1.83
N GLU A 99 -10.20 4.33 2.93
CA GLU A 99 -10.12 5.18 4.13
C GLU A 99 -9.27 6.43 3.91
N ILE A 100 -8.34 6.39 2.95
CA ILE A 100 -7.48 7.52 2.62
C ILE A 100 -8.17 8.37 1.55
N SER A 101 -8.15 9.68 1.77
CA SER A 101 -8.63 10.69 0.83
C SER A 101 -7.52 11.71 0.56
N TYR A 102 -7.68 12.51 -0.49
CA TYR A 102 -6.76 13.60 -0.77
C TYR A 102 -7.22 14.84 0.00
N ILE A 103 -6.47 15.21 1.03
CA ILE A 103 -6.75 16.32 1.93
C ILE A 103 -5.66 17.38 1.77
N SER A 104 -6.09 18.61 1.46
CA SER A 104 -5.21 19.78 1.32
C SER A 104 -4.45 20.04 2.62
N GLY A 105 -3.12 20.13 2.52
CA GLY A 105 -2.24 20.35 3.68
C GLY A 105 -1.92 19.09 4.49
N VAL A 106 -2.35 17.91 4.03
CA VAL A 106 -2.01 16.59 4.59
C VAL A 106 -1.24 15.75 3.58
N ASN A 107 -1.86 15.43 2.44
CA ASN A 107 -1.29 14.63 1.35
C ASN A 107 -1.60 15.24 -0.03
N ALA A 108 -2.00 16.51 -0.08
CA ALA A 108 -2.24 17.26 -1.31
C ALA A 108 -1.88 18.74 -1.11
N PRO A 109 -1.40 19.45 -2.14
CA PRO A 109 -1.12 18.99 -3.51
C PRO A 109 0.17 18.16 -3.66
N GLU A 110 0.23 17.31 -4.68
CA GLU A 110 1.36 16.39 -4.95
C GLU A 110 2.73 17.09 -4.96
N ARG A 111 2.81 18.30 -5.52
CA ARG A 111 4.05 19.11 -5.58
C ARG A 111 4.68 19.45 -4.22
N LEU A 112 3.92 19.34 -3.13
CA LEU A 112 4.39 19.62 -1.76
C LEU A 112 4.58 18.35 -0.94
N CYS A 113 4.30 17.18 -1.52
CA CYS A 113 4.41 15.90 -0.85
C CYS A 113 5.84 15.38 -0.92
N MET A 114 6.23 14.62 0.09
CA MET A 114 7.49 13.90 0.07
C MET A 114 7.49 12.82 -1.00
N GLU A 115 8.70 12.48 -1.46
CA GLU A 115 8.89 11.36 -2.37
C GLU A 115 8.47 10.04 -1.72
N PHE A 116 8.05 9.11 -2.56
CA PHE A 116 7.65 7.78 -2.15
C PHE A 116 8.02 6.80 -3.26
N LYS A 117 7.34 5.66 -3.33
CA LYS A 117 7.67 4.64 -4.33
C LYS A 117 7.26 5.08 -5.73
N GLN A 118 8.00 4.58 -6.73
CA GLN A 118 7.72 4.80 -8.14
C GLN A 118 6.98 3.61 -8.75
N CYS A 119 6.11 3.89 -9.72
CA CYS A 119 5.30 2.88 -10.39
C CYS A 119 6.15 1.97 -11.31
N ASN A 120 6.08 0.66 -11.10
CA ASN A 120 6.81 -0.33 -11.91
C ASN A 120 6.16 -0.66 -13.27
N TYR A 121 5.11 0.04 -13.65
CA TYR A 121 4.41 -0.23 -14.91
C TYR A 121 5.24 0.21 -16.12
N ILE A 122 5.42 -0.70 -17.08
CA ILE A 122 6.04 -0.43 -18.38
C ILE A 122 4.94 -0.40 -19.45
N PHE A 123 4.87 0.71 -20.19
CA PHE A 123 3.87 0.85 -21.26
C PHE A 123 4.16 -0.11 -22.41
N LYS A 124 3.14 -0.88 -22.82
CA LYS A 124 3.26 -1.88 -23.90
C LYS A 124 2.92 -1.34 -25.30
N ALA A 125 2.29 -0.16 -25.36
CA ALA A 125 1.82 0.47 -26.59
C ALA A 125 1.78 2.00 -26.44
N GLY A 126 1.57 2.70 -27.56
CA GLY A 126 1.45 4.16 -27.61
C GLY A 126 2.80 4.89 -27.61
N LYS A 127 2.75 6.23 -27.50
CA LYS A 127 3.93 7.11 -27.55
C LYS A 127 4.99 6.81 -26.48
N ASN A 128 4.56 6.27 -25.33
CA ASN A 128 5.44 5.95 -24.20
C ASN A 128 5.86 4.48 -24.15
N LYS A 129 5.66 3.70 -25.22
CA LYS A 129 5.99 2.27 -25.24
C LYS A 129 7.44 2.02 -24.81
N GLY A 130 7.65 1.07 -23.89
CA GLY A 130 8.96 0.74 -23.32
C GLY A 130 9.36 1.59 -22.12
N ASN A 131 8.73 2.75 -21.90
CA ASN A 131 9.05 3.62 -20.77
C ASN A 131 8.32 3.19 -19.49
N LYS A 132 8.94 3.48 -18.34
CA LYS A 132 8.34 3.32 -17.01
C LYS A 132 7.38 4.47 -16.70
N CYS A 133 6.43 4.21 -15.81
CA CYS A 133 5.50 5.21 -15.33
C CYS A 133 6.14 6.10 -14.24
N ASN A 134 6.09 7.42 -14.42
CA ASN A 134 6.69 8.39 -13.49
C ASN A 134 5.74 8.85 -12.37
N LYS A 135 4.69 8.08 -12.06
CA LYS A 135 3.74 8.44 -11.00
C LYS A 135 4.10 7.76 -9.68
N THR A 136 3.77 8.42 -8.58
CA THR A 136 3.84 7.87 -7.23
C THR A 136 2.99 6.60 -7.13
N ALA A 137 3.53 5.58 -6.47
CA ALA A 137 2.96 4.25 -6.37
C ALA A 137 2.97 3.74 -4.94
N PHE A 138 2.25 2.67 -4.71
CA PHE A 138 2.27 1.93 -3.45
C PHE A 138 2.25 0.43 -3.74
N HIS A 139 2.72 -0.35 -2.79
CA HIS A 139 2.65 -1.81 -2.84
C HIS A 139 1.26 -2.29 -2.49
N SER A 140 0.75 -3.21 -3.30
CA SER A 140 -0.47 -3.97 -3.06
C SER A 140 -0.22 -5.44 -3.40
N SER A 141 -1.23 -6.29 -3.25
CA SER A 141 -1.18 -7.71 -3.60
C SER A 141 -0.85 -7.99 -5.08
N ILE A 142 -0.97 -7.00 -5.96
CA ILE A 142 -0.62 -7.13 -7.38
C ILE A 142 0.78 -6.61 -7.71
N GLY A 143 1.44 -5.93 -6.77
CA GLY A 143 2.76 -5.29 -6.92
C GLY A 143 2.74 -3.77 -6.71
N CYS A 144 3.87 -3.11 -7.03
CA CYS A 144 4.05 -1.68 -6.84
C CYS A 144 3.60 -0.86 -8.06
N TYR A 145 2.39 -0.29 -7.98
CA TYR A 145 1.79 0.48 -9.06
C TYR A 145 1.03 1.70 -8.53
N CYS A 146 0.89 2.73 -9.35
CA CYS A 146 0.05 3.90 -9.05
C CYS A 146 -1.44 3.55 -9.15
N ASP A 147 -2.32 4.36 -8.53
CA ASP A 147 -3.79 4.14 -8.49
C ASP A 147 -4.39 3.73 -9.85
N SER A 148 -3.98 4.38 -10.93
CA SER A 148 -4.48 4.07 -12.27
C SER A 148 -4.02 2.69 -12.77
N HIS A 149 -2.76 2.33 -12.53
CA HIS A 149 -2.21 1.05 -12.97
C HIS A 149 -2.63 -0.11 -12.06
N GLN A 150 -2.92 0.16 -10.79
CA GLN A 150 -3.57 -0.80 -9.90
C GLN A 150 -4.90 -1.28 -10.50
N LYS A 151 -5.77 -0.33 -10.90
CA LYS A 151 -7.06 -0.65 -11.54
C LYS A 151 -6.91 -1.41 -12.85
N ILE A 152 -5.94 -1.01 -13.70
CA ILE A 152 -5.71 -1.66 -15.00
C ILE A 152 -5.30 -3.13 -14.82
N ILE A 153 -4.37 -3.41 -13.90
CA ILE A 153 -3.85 -4.76 -13.68
C ILE A 153 -4.90 -5.63 -12.98
N SER A 154 -5.60 -5.09 -11.97
CA SER A 154 -6.69 -5.83 -11.31
C SER A 154 -7.80 -6.21 -12.28
N ASN A 155 -8.23 -5.28 -13.15
CA ASN A 155 -9.23 -5.58 -14.18
C ASN A 155 -8.73 -6.60 -15.21
N LYS A 156 -7.43 -6.63 -15.48
CA LYS A 156 -6.84 -7.63 -16.36
C LYS A 156 -6.85 -9.02 -15.70
N LYS A 157 -6.46 -9.13 -14.42
CA LYS A 157 -6.52 -10.39 -13.67
C LYS A 157 -7.94 -10.96 -13.63
N ILE A 158 -8.93 -10.12 -13.31
CA ILE A 158 -10.35 -10.53 -13.29
C ILE A 158 -10.80 -11.01 -14.67
N LYS A 159 -10.38 -10.34 -15.75
CA LYS A 159 -10.66 -10.80 -17.12
C LYS A 159 -9.99 -12.12 -17.43
N ASP A 160 -8.76 -12.35 -16.99
CA ASP A 160 -8.04 -13.59 -17.24
C ASP A 160 -8.68 -14.77 -16.47
N GLU A 161 -9.15 -14.54 -15.24
CA GLU A 161 -9.85 -15.55 -14.39
C GLU A 161 -11.28 -15.85 -14.88
N SER A 162 -11.97 -14.87 -15.47
CA SER A 162 -13.34 -15.04 -15.98
C SER A 162 -13.42 -15.60 -17.41
N ILE A 163 -12.30 -15.92 -18.05
CA ILE A 163 -12.32 -16.54 -19.38
C ILE A 163 -12.72 -18.02 -19.25
N CYS A 164 -13.94 -18.35 -19.67
CA CYS A 164 -14.33 -19.73 -19.92
C CYS A 164 -13.76 -20.22 -21.26
N LEU A 165 -12.99 -21.31 -21.24
CA LEU A 165 -12.48 -21.96 -22.44
C LEU A 165 -13.33 -23.18 -22.81
N CYS A 166 -13.53 -23.39 -24.10
CA CYS A 166 -14.25 -24.55 -24.60
C CYS A 166 -13.50 -25.85 -24.32
N LYS A 167 -14.18 -26.76 -23.62
CA LYS A 167 -13.66 -28.08 -23.20
C LYS A 167 -13.88 -29.21 -24.23
N ALA A 168 -14.48 -28.92 -25.39
CA ALA A 168 -14.71 -29.94 -26.42
C ALA A 168 -13.38 -30.42 -27.04
N THR A 169 -13.26 -31.73 -27.21
CA THR A 169 -12.13 -32.37 -27.92
C THR A 169 -12.38 -32.35 -29.43
N LEU A 170 -11.39 -31.91 -30.20
CA LEU A 170 -11.47 -31.81 -31.66
C LEU A 170 -11.45 -33.21 -32.31
N LYS A 171 -12.49 -33.55 -33.09
CA LYS A 171 -12.64 -34.86 -33.74
C LYS A 171 -11.94 -34.98 -35.10
N SER A 172 -11.51 -33.86 -35.70
CA SER A 172 -10.94 -33.79 -37.04
C SER A 172 -9.90 -32.67 -37.19
N GLY A 173 -9.15 -32.68 -38.29
CA GLY A 173 -8.13 -31.67 -38.60
C GLY A 173 -6.77 -31.92 -37.95
N LYS A 174 -5.84 -30.96 -38.15
CA LYS A 174 -4.43 -31.07 -37.70
C LYS A 174 -4.26 -31.17 -36.18
N ARG A 175 -5.23 -30.65 -35.41
CA ARG A 175 -5.24 -30.65 -33.94
C ARG A 175 -6.20 -31.68 -33.35
N LYS A 176 -6.49 -32.76 -34.08
CA LYS A 176 -7.40 -33.82 -33.62
C LYS A 176 -6.91 -34.44 -32.31
N GLY A 177 -7.80 -34.61 -31.35
CA GLY A 177 -7.50 -35.10 -30.00
C GLY A 177 -7.16 -33.99 -28.98
N GLU A 178 -6.90 -32.76 -29.43
CA GLU A 178 -6.69 -31.63 -28.53
C GLU A 178 -8.01 -30.96 -28.12
N VAL A 179 -7.99 -30.28 -26.97
CA VAL A 179 -9.10 -29.42 -26.54
C VAL A 179 -9.20 -28.19 -27.44
N CYS A 180 -10.43 -27.79 -27.73
CA CYS A 180 -10.77 -26.66 -28.59
C CYS A 180 -10.11 -25.36 -28.11
N GLY A 181 -10.24 -25.04 -26.81
CA GLY A 181 -9.62 -23.86 -26.21
C GLY A 181 -10.17 -22.52 -26.72
N ILE A 182 -11.26 -22.51 -27.48
CA ILE A 182 -11.93 -21.26 -27.91
C ILE A 182 -12.56 -20.58 -26.70
N LYS A 183 -12.34 -19.25 -26.56
CA LYS A 183 -12.97 -18.42 -25.53
C LYS A 183 -14.49 -18.37 -25.71
N ILE A 184 -15.22 -18.67 -24.65
CA ILE A 184 -16.69 -18.62 -24.60
C ILE A 184 -17.11 -17.25 -24.07
N LYS A 185 -18.07 -16.61 -24.75
CA LYS A 185 -18.73 -15.40 -24.24
C LYS A 185 -20.00 -15.83 -23.51
N GLY A 186 -19.94 -15.94 -22.18
CA GLY A 186 -21.07 -16.32 -21.32
C GLY A 186 -20.77 -17.56 -20.45
N GLU A 187 -21.76 -17.97 -19.65
CA GLU A 187 -21.68 -19.17 -18.82
C GLU A 187 -21.87 -20.42 -19.70
N GLY A 188 -20.90 -21.34 -19.68
CA GLY A 188 -20.96 -22.59 -20.43
C GLY A 188 -19.60 -23.26 -20.64
N ASN A 189 -19.63 -24.56 -20.95
CA ASN A 189 -18.42 -25.36 -21.20
C ASN A 189 -18.05 -25.48 -22.70
N TYR A 190 -18.95 -25.05 -23.60
CA TYR A 190 -18.80 -25.26 -25.05
C TYR A 190 -18.98 -23.94 -25.83
N CYS A 191 -18.16 -23.74 -26.87
CA CYS A 191 -18.30 -22.59 -27.78
C CYS A 191 -19.44 -22.83 -28.78
N LYS A 192 -19.85 -21.79 -29.53
CA LYS A 192 -20.93 -21.87 -30.53
C LYS A 192 -20.74 -22.96 -31.61
N ARG A 193 -19.51 -23.42 -31.85
CA ARG A 193 -19.23 -24.52 -32.79
C ARG A 193 -19.47 -25.91 -32.18
N HIS A 194 -19.45 -26.00 -30.86
CA HIS A 194 -19.60 -27.23 -30.09
C HIS A 194 -20.81 -27.22 -29.16
N SER A 195 -21.61 -26.14 -29.18
CA SER A 195 -22.86 -26.03 -28.41
C SER A 195 -23.92 -27.03 -28.87
N SER A 196 -23.79 -27.55 -30.09
CA SER A 196 -24.70 -28.53 -30.70
C SER A 196 -24.15 -29.97 -30.68
N SER A 197 -23.03 -30.21 -29.99
CA SER A 197 -22.36 -31.52 -29.94
C SER A 197 -22.62 -32.27 -28.63
N VAL A 198 -23.68 -31.88 -27.90
CA VAL A 198 -24.27 -32.63 -26.78
C VAL A 198 -25.34 -33.55 -27.34
#